data_AF-A0A0M3AFU4-F1
#
_entry.id   AF-A0A0M3AFU4-F1
#
_cell.length_a   1.000
_cell.length_b   1.000
_cell.length_c   1.000
_cell.angle_alpha   90.00
_cell.angle_beta   90.00
_cell.angle_gamma   90.00
#
_symmetry.space_group_name_H-M   'P 1'
#
loop_
_entity.id
_entity.type
_entity.pdbx_description
1 polymer ?
#
loop_
_entity_poly.entity_id
_entity_poly.type
_entity_poly.pdbx_seq_one_letter_code
_entity_poly.pdbx_strand_id
1 'polypeptide(L)'
;MPIAAILLAAKPDLDQTKIQQFKDGLIELKDQWNRSGIDAINSEVFKQEICQQFDQLLVNLGYGEFDPDAAESLIHSLYLLSDHKSLIEYIVLSYRQQCDDDILGNIYELMLEEMHYSFDE
;
A
#
# COMPACT_ATOMS: atom_id res chain seq x y z
N MET A 1 5.95 14.46 1.60
CA MET A 1 5.97 14.58 0.12
C MET A 1 4.55 14.36 -0.40
N PRO A 2 4.04 15.05 -1.44
CA PRO A 2 2.70 14.74 -1.96
C PRO A 2 2.70 13.43 -2.76
N ILE A 3 1.58 12.69 -2.75
CA ILE A 3 1.41 11.42 -3.50
C ILE A 3 1.81 11.60 -4.97
N ALA A 4 1.39 12.70 -5.62
CA ALA A 4 1.74 12.98 -7.01
C ALA A 4 3.26 13.02 -7.26
N ALA A 5 4.06 13.56 -6.33
CA ALA A 5 5.51 13.59 -6.47
C ALA A 5 6.14 12.20 -6.29
N ILE A 6 5.59 11.37 -5.40
CA ILE A 6 6.01 9.97 -5.26
C ILE A 6 5.72 9.18 -6.54
N LEU A 7 4.51 9.34 -7.08
CA LEU A 7 4.12 8.67 -8.32
C LEU A 7 5.00 9.08 -9.49
N LEU A 8 5.28 10.38 -9.65
CA LEU A 8 6.16 10.88 -10.71
C LEU A 8 7.63 10.50 -10.51
N ALA A 9 8.09 10.30 -9.27
CA ALA A 9 9.42 9.77 -9.00
C ALA A 9 9.55 8.30 -9.42
N ALA A 10 8.48 7.51 -9.22
CA ALA A 10 8.44 6.11 -9.63
C ALA A 10 8.18 5.93 -11.15
N LYS A 11 7.32 6.77 -11.73
CA LYS A 11 6.95 6.78 -13.15
C LYS A 11 6.76 8.21 -13.68
N PRO A 12 7.82 8.81 -14.26
CA PRO A 12 7.82 10.21 -14.69
C PRO A 12 6.84 10.55 -15.83
N ASP A 13 6.37 9.55 -16.56
CA ASP A 13 5.49 9.67 -17.73
C ASP A 13 4.00 9.53 -17.39
N LEU A 14 3.64 9.38 -16.11
CA LEU A 14 2.24 9.33 -15.68
C LEU A 14 1.50 10.62 -16.02
N ASP A 15 0.35 10.47 -16.67
CA ASP A 15 -0.56 11.58 -16.90
C ASP A 15 -1.33 11.97 -15.62
N GLN A 16 -1.90 13.18 -15.63
CA GLN A 16 -2.66 13.70 -14.50
C GLN A 16 -3.91 12.87 -14.17
N THR A 17 -4.51 12.21 -15.16
CA THR A 17 -5.69 11.37 -14.94
C THR A 17 -5.33 10.15 -14.10
N LYS A 18 -4.25 9.44 -14.42
CA LYS A 18 -3.76 8.30 -13.65
C LYS A 18 -3.31 8.69 -12.25
N ILE A 19 -2.62 9.83 -12.12
CA ILE A 19 -2.23 10.36 -10.81
C ILE A 19 -3.46 10.62 -9.94
N GLN A 20 -4.49 11.24 -10.51
CA GLN A 20 -5.71 11.56 -9.78
C GLN A 20 -6.52 10.30 -9.44
N GLN A 21 -6.65 9.36 -10.37
CA GLN A 21 -7.28 8.06 -10.13
C GLN A 21 -6.61 7.28 -9.00
N PHE A 22 -5.27 7.25 -8.96
CA PHE A 22 -4.55 6.59 -7.86
C PHE A 22 -4.82 7.27 -6.52
N LYS A 23 -4.79 8.61 -6.48
CA LYS A 23 -5.07 9.36 -5.25
C LYS A 23 -6.48 9.10 -4.75
N ASP A 24 -7.47 9.17 -5.63
CA ASP A 24 -8.87 8.96 -5.26
C ASP A 24 -9.10 7.52 -4.79
N GLY A 25 -8.54 6.53 -5.49
CA GLY A 25 -8.60 5.13 -5.07
C GLY A 25 -7.92 4.86 -3.73
N LEU A 26 -6.77 5.48 -3.45
CA LEU A 26 -6.10 5.33 -2.15
C LEU A 26 -6.91 5.97 -1.02
N ILE A 27 -7.62 7.08 -1.30
CA ILE A 27 -8.55 7.70 -0.35
C ILE A 27 -9.75 6.77 -0.09
N GLU A 28 -10.32 6.16 -1.15
CA GLU A 28 -11.42 5.21 -1.02
C GLU A 28 -11.04 3.98 -0.20
N LEU A 29 -9.85 3.42 -0.42
CA LEU A 29 -9.30 2.32 0.39
C LEU A 29 -9.18 2.71 1.87
N LYS A 30 -8.63 3.90 2.14
CA LYS A 30 -8.49 4.43 3.50
C LYS A 30 -9.86 4.59 4.17
N ASP A 31 -10.83 5.12 3.45
CA ASP A 31 -12.18 5.32 3.92
C ASP A 31 -12.92 4.01 4.18
N GLN A 32 -12.77 3.02 3.29
CA GLN A 32 -13.29 1.67 3.50
C GLN A 32 -12.69 1.04 4.76
N TRP A 33 -11.37 1.12 4.93
CA TRP A 33 -10.68 0.61 6.11
C TRP A 33 -11.14 1.29 7.39
N ASN A 34 -11.20 2.63 7.42
CA ASN A 34 -11.64 3.40 8.59
C ASN A 34 -13.10 3.14 9.01
N ARG A 35 -13.98 2.87 8.04
CA ARG A 35 -15.41 2.58 8.31
C ARG A 35 -15.65 1.11 8.67
N SER A 36 -14.68 0.25 8.45
CA SER A 36 -14.80 -1.19 8.70
C SER A 36 -14.60 -1.49 10.18
N GLY A 37 -15.46 -2.37 10.72
CA GLY A 37 -15.29 -2.89 12.06
C GLY A 37 -14.10 -3.85 12.16
N ILE A 38 -13.58 -4.05 13.37
CA ILE A 38 -12.40 -4.90 13.61
C ILE A 38 -12.59 -6.35 13.13
N ASP A 39 -13.81 -6.89 13.23
CA ASP A 39 -14.13 -8.23 12.74
C ASP A 39 -14.01 -8.34 11.22
N ALA A 40 -14.40 -7.28 10.50
CA ALA A 40 -14.29 -7.22 9.05
C ALA A 40 -12.81 -7.13 8.64
N ILE A 41 -12.07 -6.20 9.24
CA ILE A 41 -10.63 -5.99 8.98
C ILE A 41 -9.81 -7.27 9.26
N ASN A 42 -10.20 -8.08 10.24
CA ASN A 42 -9.50 -9.33 10.54
C ASN A 42 -9.93 -10.51 9.65
N SER A 43 -10.99 -10.36 8.85
CA SER A 43 -11.47 -11.42 7.96
C SER A 43 -10.58 -11.58 6.73
N GLU A 44 -10.37 -12.83 6.30
CA GLU A 44 -9.61 -13.14 5.08
C GLU A 44 -10.26 -12.52 3.83
N VAL A 45 -11.59 -12.43 3.81
CA VAL A 45 -12.34 -11.81 2.71
C VAL A 45 -11.95 -10.34 2.55
N PHE A 46 -11.93 -9.57 3.64
CA PHE A 46 -11.60 -8.15 3.57
C PHE A 46 -10.13 -7.92 3.21
N LYS A 47 -9.21 -8.74 3.73
CA LYS A 47 -7.79 -8.69 3.36
C LYS A 47 -7.58 -8.98 1.88
N GLN A 48 -8.30 -9.94 1.32
CA GLN A 48 -8.26 -10.23 -0.12
C GLN A 48 -8.84 -9.06 -0.93
N GLU A 49 -9.99 -8.52 -0.54
CA GLU A 49 -10.63 -7.41 -1.23
C GLU A 49 -9.75 -6.15 -1.25
N ILE A 50 -9.12 -5.81 -0.12
CA ILE A 50 -8.28 -4.60 -0.05
C ILE A 50 -7.01 -4.75 -0.89
N CYS A 51 -6.40 -5.93 -0.90
CA CYS A 51 -5.24 -6.23 -1.74
C CYS A 51 -5.61 -6.16 -3.22
N GLN A 52 -6.71 -6.79 -3.64
CA GLN A 52 -7.17 -6.74 -5.03
C GLN A 52 -7.48 -5.32 -5.52
N GLN A 53 -8.09 -4.50 -4.67
CA GLN A 53 -8.34 -3.10 -5.00
C GLN A 53 -7.03 -2.31 -5.12
N PHE A 54 -6.06 -2.57 -4.23
CA PHE A 54 -4.73 -1.94 -4.31
C PHE A 54 -3.96 -2.40 -5.57
N ASP A 55 -4.01 -3.68 -5.93
CA ASP A 55 -3.47 -4.22 -7.18
C ASP A 55 -4.03 -3.49 -8.39
N GLN A 56 -5.34 -3.24 -8.41
CA GLN A 56 -5.98 -2.53 -9.52
C GLN A 56 -5.46 -1.09 -9.65
N LEU A 57 -5.12 -0.44 -8.54
CA LEU A 57 -4.48 0.88 -8.57
C LEU A 57 -3.07 0.80 -9.16
N LEU A 58 -2.28 -0.21 -8.78
CA LEU A 58 -0.95 -0.44 -9.33
C LEU A 58 -1.00 -0.77 -10.83
N VAL A 59 -1.93 -1.62 -11.25
CA VAL A 59 -2.14 -1.97 -12.67
C VAL A 59 -2.51 -0.73 -13.49
N ASN A 60 -3.35 0.16 -12.96
CA ASN A 60 -3.71 1.40 -13.65
C ASN A 60 -2.51 2.36 -13.81
N LEU A 61 -1.56 2.31 -12.87
CA LEU A 61 -0.25 2.98 -12.99
C LEU A 61 0.72 2.26 -13.94
N GLY A 62 0.32 1.15 -14.55
CA GLY A 62 1.16 0.36 -15.45
C GLY A 62 2.18 -0.52 -14.74
N TYR A 63 1.94 -0.89 -13.48
CA TYR A 63 2.59 -2.09 -12.93
C TYR A 63 1.91 -3.33 -13.54
N GLY A 64 2.63 -4.44 -13.66
CA GLY A 64 2.03 -5.70 -14.11
C GLY A 64 0.99 -6.24 -13.12
N GLU A 65 0.43 -7.41 -13.42
CA GLU A 65 -0.25 -8.21 -12.39
C GLU A 65 0.72 -8.39 -11.21
N PHE A 66 0.26 -8.11 -9.99
CA PHE A 66 1.05 -7.72 -8.81
C PHE A 66 2.50 -8.27 -8.81
N ASP A 67 3.44 -7.40 -9.23
CA ASP A 67 4.88 -7.62 -9.16
C ASP A 67 5.41 -6.83 -7.95
N PRO A 68 5.60 -7.47 -6.79
CA PRO A 68 5.89 -6.77 -5.56
C PRO A 68 7.30 -6.18 -5.56
N ASP A 69 8.24 -6.80 -6.29
CA ASP A 69 9.59 -6.28 -6.51
C ASP A 69 9.54 -4.98 -7.32
N ALA A 70 8.72 -4.94 -8.37
CA ALA A 70 8.54 -3.72 -9.17
C ALA A 70 7.84 -2.60 -8.39
N ALA A 71 6.88 -2.95 -7.53
CA ALA A 71 6.10 -1.99 -6.74
C ALA A 71 6.78 -1.58 -5.42
N GLU A 72 7.85 -2.28 -4.99
CA GLU A 72 8.49 -2.15 -3.68
C GLU A 72 8.81 -0.69 -3.32
N SER A 73 9.54 -0.01 -4.21
CA SER A 73 9.96 1.38 -3.99
C SER A 73 8.79 2.36 -3.86
N LEU A 74 7.69 2.11 -4.57
CA LEU A 74 6.47 2.90 -4.48
C LEU A 74 5.76 2.64 -3.16
N ILE A 75 5.58 1.38 -2.78
CA ILE A 75 4.94 0.98 -1.52
C ILE A 75 5.70 1.57 -0.33
N HIS A 76 7.04 1.48 -0.34
CA HIS A 76 7.89 2.08 0.68
C HIS A 76 7.71 3.61 0.74
N SER A 77 7.70 4.30 -0.40
CA SER A 77 7.49 5.76 -0.44
C SER A 77 6.11 6.17 0.06
N LEU A 78 5.09 5.34 -0.15
CA LEU A 78 3.73 5.55 0.38
C LEU A 78 3.66 5.30 1.88
N TYR A 79 4.40 4.31 2.40
CA TYR A 79 4.49 4.05 3.84
C TYR A 79 5.05 5.24 4.62
N LEU A 80 6.05 5.92 4.06
CA LEU A 80 6.64 7.13 4.66
C LEU A 80 5.68 8.34 4.70
N LEU A 81 4.47 8.24 4.11
CA LEU A 81 3.42 9.24 4.27
C LEU A 81 2.62 8.98 5.54
N SER A 82 2.75 9.86 6.54
CA SER A 82 2.05 9.76 7.84
C SER A 82 0.56 9.45 7.71
N ASP A 83 -0.12 10.11 6.77
CA ASP A 83 -1.58 10.00 6.62
C ASP A 83 -2.01 8.66 5.99
N HIS A 84 -1.10 7.92 5.35
CA HIS A 84 -1.40 6.63 4.73
C HIS A 84 -0.62 5.48 5.36
N LYS A 85 0.32 5.76 6.27
CA LYS A 85 1.20 4.78 6.93
C LYS A 85 0.46 3.53 7.41
N SER A 86 -0.56 3.69 8.25
CA SER A 86 -1.31 2.55 8.82
C SER A 86 -2.09 1.74 7.78
N LEU A 87 -2.60 2.39 6.72
CA LEU A 87 -3.27 1.68 5.62
C LEU A 87 -2.26 0.86 4.83
N ILE A 88 -1.11 1.47 4.47
CA ILE A 88 -0.07 0.78 3.70
C ILE A 88 0.52 -0.37 4.49
N GLU A 89 0.76 -0.19 5.79
CA GLU A 89 1.18 -1.26 6.69
C GLU A 89 0.17 -2.41 6.72
N TYR A 90 -1.13 -2.10 6.87
CA TYR A 90 -2.18 -3.10 6.83
C TYR A 90 -2.23 -3.86 5.49
N ILE A 91 -2.07 -3.17 4.36
CA ILE A 91 -2.04 -3.77 3.03
C ILE A 91 -0.83 -4.71 2.89
N VAL A 92 0.37 -4.29 3.31
CA VAL A 92 1.59 -5.12 3.25
C VAL A 92 1.46 -6.37 4.12
N LEU A 93 0.94 -6.23 5.34
CA LEU A 93 0.64 -7.35 6.23
C LEU A 93 -0.38 -8.31 5.61
N SER A 94 -1.39 -7.78 4.92
CA SER A 94 -2.43 -8.56 4.26
C SER A 94 -1.88 -9.37 3.08
N TYR A 95 -0.97 -8.82 2.28
CA TYR A 95 -0.27 -9.57 1.23
C TYR A 95 0.58 -10.70 1.81
N ARG A 96 1.34 -10.44 2.88
CA ARG A 96 2.18 -11.45 3.52
C ARG A 96 1.39 -12.63 4.07
N GLN A 97 0.17 -12.39 4.57
CA GLN A 97 -0.70 -13.47 5.04
C GLN A 97 -1.29 -14.29 3.88
N GLN A 98 -1.38 -13.71 2.68
CA GLN A 98 -1.94 -14.35 1.48
C GLN A 98 -0.88 -15.03 0.61
N CYS A 99 0.38 -14.61 0.69
CA CYS A 99 1.50 -15.18 -0.04
C CYS A 99 2.34 -16.07 0.88
N ASP A 100 2.58 -17.32 0.49
CA ASP A 100 3.53 -18.21 1.19
C ASP A 100 5.00 -17.75 1.02
N ASP A 101 5.27 -16.87 0.04
CA ASP A 101 6.59 -16.27 -0.23
C ASP A 101 6.71 -14.85 0.33
N ASP A 102 7.88 -14.54 0.89
CA ASP A 102 8.21 -13.28 1.57
C ASP A 102 8.54 -12.15 0.56
N ILE A 103 7.68 -11.94 -0.45
CA ILE A 103 7.97 -11.02 -1.57
C ILE A 103 7.98 -9.54 -1.11
N LEU A 104 7.37 -9.22 0.03
CA LEU A 104 7.44 -7.90 0.66
C LEU A 104 8.28 -7.89 1.94
N GLY A 105 9.12 -8.91 2.15
CA GLY A 105 9.89 -9.12 3.37
C GLY A 105 10.72 -7.89 3.76
N ASN A 106 11.41 -7.26 2.80
CA ASN A 106 12.22 -6.07 3.05
C ASN A 106 11.40 -4.86 3.53
N ILE A 107 10.24 -4.60 2.91
CA ILE A 107 9.35 -3.51 3.35
C ILE A 107 8.82 -3.82 4.75
N TYR A 108 8.45 -5.08 5.00
CA TYR A 108 7.96 -5.50 6.29
C TYR A 108 9.03 -5.39 7.40
N GLU A 109 10.27 -5.80 7.13
CA GLU A 109 11.39 -5.65 8.08
C GLU A 109 11.64 -4.16 8.39
N LEU A 110 11.62 -3.29 7.39
CA LEU A 110 11.72 -1.84 7.59
C LEU A 110 10.55 -1.28 8.42
N MET A 111 9.32 -1.76 8.18
CA MET A 111 8.15 -1.39 8.98
C MET A 111 8.29 -1.83 10.44
N LEU A 112 8.83 -3.03 10.68
CA LEU A 112 9.12 -3.55 12.01
C LEU A 112 10.22 -2.75 12.73
N GLU A 113 11.29 -2.38 12.02
CA GLU A 113 12.37 -1.54 12.55
C GLU A 113 11.85 -0.16 12.97
N GLU A 114 11.00 0.48 12.15
CA GLU A 114 10.35 1.76 12.52
C GLU A 114 9.38 1.60 13.70
N MET A 115 8.63 0.49 13.77
CA MET A 115 7.75 0.21 14.89
C MET A 115 8.56 0.03 16.18
N HIS A 116 9.67 -0.71 16.14
CA HIS A 116 10.56 -0.88 17.30
C HIS A 116 11.16 0.44 17.78
N TYR A 117 11.56 1.34 16.87
CA TYR A 117 12.06 2.66 17.23
C TYR A 117 11.02 3.56 17.93
N SER A 118 9.73 3.35 17.67
CA SER A 118 8.65 4.13 18.29
C SER A 118 8.29 3.70 19.72
N PHE A 119 8.80 2.55 20.19
CA PHE A 119 8.59 2.04 21.56
C PHE A 119 9.78 2.27 22.50
N ASP A 120 10.94 2.68 21.96
CA ASP A 120 12.16 2.96 22.71
C ASP A 120 12.34 4.46 23.08
N GLU A 121 11.33 5.31 22.83
CA GLU A 121 11.24 6.71 23.33
C GLU A 121 10.17 6.89 24.42
#